data_AF-A0A927Z9G2-F1
#
_entry.id   AF-A0A927Z9G2-F1
#
_cell.length_a   1.000
_cell.length_b   1.000
_cell.length_c   1.000
_cell.angle_alpha   90.00
_cell.angle_beta   90.00
_cell.angle_gamma   90.00
#
_symmetry.space_group_name_H-M   'P 1'
#
loop_
_entity.id
_entity.type
_entity.pdbx_description
1 polymer ?
#
loop_
_entity_poly.entity_id
_entity_poly.type
_entity_poly.pdbx_seq_one_letter_code
_entity_poly.pdbx_strand_id
1 'polypeptide(L)'
;MKKKQDIRHRILIRFTEEEYALVKDNVTKCRLFTQNYFRMLIKGRRPIESPGDDYFELDHNFHKIMINLLQISGKAYMLNMKEYGLMWDVEQAFNRHCTRIMKLMLRLKIT
;
A
#
# COMPACT_ATOMS: atom_id res chain seq x y z
N MET A 1 9.95 16.95 8.10
CA MET A 1 11.06 15.98 8.31
C MET A 1 10.62 14.92 9.31
N LYS A 2 10.51 13.64 8.92
CA LYS A 2 10.17 12.57 9.88
C LYS A 2 11.37 12.35 10.81
N LYS A 3 11.19 12.53 12.13
CA LYS A 3 12.24 12.24 13.12
C LYS A 3 12.70 10.78 12.95
N LYS A 4 14.01 10.59 12.75
CA LYS A 4 14.64 9.26 12.68
C LYS A 4 14.37 8.58 14.02
N GLN A 5 13.64 7.47 13.99
CA GLN A 5 13.23 6.78 15.20
C GLN A 5 14.48 6.15 15.84
N ASP A 6 14.75 6.46 17.10
CA ASP A 6 15.91 5.99 17.82
C ASP A 6 15.69 4.54 18.27
N ILE A 7 16.25 3.58 17.54
CA ILE A 7 16.05 2.14 17.78
C ILE A 7 17.21 1.64 18.66
N ARG A 8 17.17 1.92 19.97
CA ARG A 8 18.24 1.49 20.91
C ARG A 8 17.96 0.16 21.61
N HIS A 9 16.70 -0.27 21.67
CA HIS A 9 16.29 -1.43 22.47
C HIS A 9 16.08 -2.66 21.59
N ARG A 10 16.70 -3.79 21.97
CA ARG A 10 16.56 -5.10 21.33
C ARG A 10 16.07 -6.13 22.35
N ILE A 11 15.15 -6.99 21.90
CA ILE A 11 14.65 -8.12 22.68
C ILE A 11 14.98 -9.40 21.89
N LEU A 12 15.48 -10.42 22.58
CA LEU A 12 15.65 -11.77 22.05
C LEU A 12 14.49 -12.61 22.58
N ILE A 13 13.77 -13.27 21.67
CA ILE A 13 12.65 -14.15 22.01
C ILE A 13 13.07 -15.55 21.60
N ARG A 14 12.87 -16.53 22.49
CA ARG A 14 13.04 -17.95 22.19
C ARG A 14 11.67 -18.52 21.85
N PHE A 15 11.61 -19.29 20.78
CA PHE A 15 10.42 -20.01 20.33
C PHE A 15 10.72 -21.50 20.36
N THR A 16 9.67 -22.31 20.56
CA THR A 16 9.71 -23.71 20.14
C THR A 16 9.71 -23.79 18.61
N GLU A 17 10.02 -24.95 18.04
CA GLU A 17 9.96 -25.15 16.58
C GLU A 17 8.55 -24.87 16.02
N GLU A 18 7.51 -25.34 16.73
CA GLU A 18 6.11 -25.15 16.35
C GLU A 18 5.72 -23.66 16.35
N GLU A 19 6.10 -22.93 17.40
CA GLU A 19 5.85 -21.48 17.51
C GLU A 19 6.60 -20.71 16.42
N TYR A 20 7.84 -21.07 16.15
CA TYR A 20 8.65 -20.42 15.12
C TYR A 20 8.05 -20.65 13.72
N ALA A 21 7.61 -21.87 13.42
CA ALA A 21 6.94 -22.21 12.17
C ALA A 21 5.65 -21.38 11.98
N LEU A 22 4.82 -21.26 13.03
CA LEU A 22 3.61 -20.44 13.01
C LEU A 22 3.91 -18.95 12.79
N VAL A 23 4.92 -18.40 13.48
CA VAL A 23 5.33 -17.01 13.27
C VAL A 23 5.80 -16.79 11.84
N LYS A 24 6.62 -17.71 11.30
CA LYS A 24 7.14 -17.61 9.94
C LYS A 24 6.03 -17.66 8.89
N ASP A 25 5.06 -18.56 9.04
CA ASP A 25 3.90 -18.64 8.14
C ASP A 25 3.07 -17.35 8.17
N ASN A 26 2.72 -16.86 9.37
CA ASN A 26 1.94 -15.64 9.53
C ASN A 26 2.66 -14.40 8.97
N VAL A 27 3.97 -14.28 9.19
CA VAL A 27 4.79 -13.18 8.67
C VAL A 27 4.81 -13.22 7.13
N THR A 28 4.94 -14.41 6.54
CA THR A 28 4.89 -14.62 5.08
C THR A 28 3.54 -14.21 4.50
N LYS A 29 2.44 -14.71 5.07
CA LYS A 29 1.07 -14.38 4.64
C LYS A 29 0.77 -12.90 4.73
N CYS A 30 1.30 -12.21 5.73
CA CYS A 30 1.14 -10.76 5.89
C CYS A 30 2.10 -9.94 5.01
N ARG A 31 3.07 -10.56 4.32
CA ARG A 31 4.18 -9.88 3.61
C ARG A 31 4.88 -8.81 4.47
N LEU A 32 5.08 -9.10 5.76
CA LEU A 32 5.74 -8.19 6.70
C LEU A 32 7.16 -8.66 7.02
N PHE A 33 8.00 -7.73 7.47
CA PHE A 33 9.19 -8.12 8.23
C PHE A 33 8.78 -8.61 9.62
N THR A 34 9.44 -9.64 10.14
CA THR A 34 9.17 -10.21 11.47
C THR A 34 9.11 -9.15 12.57
N GLN A 35 10.00 -8.15 12.53
CA GLN A 35 9.99 -7.05 13.50
C GLN A 35 8.70 -6.21 13.42
N ASN A 36 8.20 -5.95 12.21
CA ASN A 36 6.97 -5.18 12.02
C ASN A 36 5.75 -5.99 12.48
N TYR A 37 5.74 -7.29 12.23
CA TYR A 37 4.71 -8.21 12.73
C TYR A 37 4.59 -8.12 14.26
N PHE A 38 5.69 -8.29 15.00
CA PHE A 38 5.68 -8.15 16.46
C PHE A 38 5.34 -6.73 16.95
N ARG A 39 5.83 -5.69 16.26
CA ARG A 39 5.47 -4.29 16.58
C ARG A 39 3.97 -4.02 16.43
N MET A 40 3.29 -4.66 15.47
CA MET A 40 1.85 -4.56 15.33
C MET A 40 1.13 -5.26 16.48
N LEU A 41 1.56 -6.48 16.84
CA LEU A 41 1.02 -7.22 17.96
C LEU A 41 1.16 -6.45 19.29
N ILE A 42 2.33 -5.87 19.56
CA ILE A 42 2.57 -5.03 20.75
C ILE A 42 1.60 -3.83 20.82
N LYS A 43 1.21 -3.28 19.66
CA LYS A 43 0.24 -2.19 19.55
C LYS A 43 -1.23 -2.66 19.62
N GLY A 44 -1.46 -3.94 19.93
CA GLY A 44 -2.80 -4.53 19.95
C GLY A 44 -3.44 -4.68 18.56
N ARG A 45 -2.64 -4.58 17.49
CA ARG A 45 -3.13 -4.72 16.11
C ARG A 45 -2.83 -6.12 15.60
N ARG A 46 -3.86 -6.84 15.18
CA ARG A 46 -3.68 -8.11 14.46
C ARG A 46 -3.21 -7.83 13.03
N PRO A 47 -2.04 -8.34 12.60
CA PRO A 47 -1.61 -8.26 11.21
C PRO A 47 -2.65 -8.92 10.30
N ILE A 48 -2.94 -8.28 9.17
CA ILE A 48 -3.88 -8.77 8.17
C ILE A 48 -3.06 -9.41 7.06
N GLU A 49 -3.55 -10.53 6.53
CA GLU A 49 -2.96 -11.17 5.36
C GLU A 49 -2.86 -10.16 4.22
N SER A 50 -1.71 -10.19 3.53
CA SER A 50 -1.50 -9.33 2.39
C SER A 50 -2.51 -9.69 1.30
N PRO A 51 -3.02 -8.70 0.55
CA PRO A 51 -3.73 -8.98 -0.69
C PRO A 51 -2.89 -9.81 -1.64
N GLY A 52 -3.57 -10.48 -2.58
CA GLY A 52 -2.97 -11.23 -3.67
C GLY A 52 -2.07 -10.41 -4.58
N ASP A 53 -1.34 -11.08 -5.48
CA ASP A 53 -0.48 -10.39 -6.44
C ASP A 53 -1.28 -9.52 -7.43
N ASP A 54 -2.45 -9.97 -7.85
CA ASP A 54 -3.37 -9.23 -8.72
C ASP A 54 -3.74 -7.86 -8.15
N TYR A 55 -3.88 -7.74 -6.83
CA TYR A 55 -4.14 -6.47 -6.17
C TYR A 55 -2.98 -5.48 -6.41
N PHE A 56 -1.74 -5.93 -6.23
CA PHE A 56 -0.57 -5.07 -6.39
C PHE A 56 -0.28 -4.76 -7.86
N GLU A 57 -0.55 -5.71 -8.76
CA GLU A 57 -0.46 -5.46 -10.19
C GLU A 57 -1.47 -4.39 -10.64
N LEU A 58 -2.71 -4.47 -10.15
CA LEU A 58 -3.72 -3.47 -10.45
C LEU A 58 -3.36 -2.09 -9.87
N ASP A 59 -2.88 -2.03 -8.61
CA ASP A 59 -2.41 -0.79 -7.99
C ASP A 59 -1.32 -0.13 -8.83
N HIS A 60 -0.33 -0.92 -9.26
CA HIS A 60 0.78 -0.47 -10.09
C HIS A 60 0.31 0.05 -11.44
N ASN A 61 -0.61 -0.65 -12.09
CA ASN A 61 -1.19 -0.24 -13.36
C ASN A 61 -1.98 1.06 -13.23
N PHE A 62 -2.80 1.22 -12.19
CA PHE A 62 -3.48 2.48 -11.90
C PHE A 62 -2.51 3.62 -11.65
N HIS A 63 -1.43 3.37 -10.90
CA HIS A 63 -0.40 4.38 -10.65
C HIS A 63 0.28 4.85 -11.94
N LYS A 64 0.62 3.92 -12.85
CA LYS A 64 1.16 4.26 -14.17
C LYS A 64 0.22 5.12 -15.00
N ILE A 65 -1.07 4.77 -15.04
CA ILE A 65 -2.08 5.56 -15.76
C ILE A 65 -2.19 6.96 -15.16
N MET A 66 -2.19 7.06 -13.83
CA MET A 66 -2.22 8.36 -13.14
C MET A 66 -1.02 9.24 -13.50
N ILE A 67 0.19 8.66 -13.52
CA ILE A 67 1.40 9.39 -13.93
C ILE A 67 1.24 9.93 -15.35
N ASN A 68 0.72 9.12 -16.27
CA ASN A 68 0.51 9.55 -17.65
C ASN A 68 -0.51 10.70 -17.75
N LEU A 69 -1.61 10.63 -17.00
CA LEU A 69 -2.59 11.72 -16.93
C LEU A 69 -1.96 13.01 -16.40
N LEU A 70 -1.22 12.94 -15.30
CA LEU A 70 -0.52 14.08 -14.70
C LEU A 70 0.48 14.73 -15.67
N GLN A 71 1.18 13.92 -16.47
CA GLN A 71 2.07 14.45 -17.50
C GLN A 71 1.33 15.17 -18.61
N ILE A 72 0.19 14.63 -19.06
CA ILE A 72 -0.66 15.25 -20.08
C ILE A 72 -1.19 16.60 -19.56
N SER A 73 -1.75 16.62 -18.36
CA SER A 73 -2.27 17.85 -17.74
C SER A 73 -1.17 18.88 -17.50
N GLY A 74 0.02 18.44 -17.05
CA GLY A 74 1.18 19.31 -16.90
C GLY A 74 1.61 19.94 -18.23
N LYS A 75 1.57 19.20 -19.33
CA LYS A 75 1.83 19.73 -20.68
C LYS A 75 0.74 20.70 -21.15
N ALA A 76 -0.53 20.36 -20.95
CA ALA A 76 -1.65 21.23 -21.29
C ALA A 76 -1.61 22.56 -20.54
N TYR A 77 -1.22 22.52 -19.26
CA TYR A 77 -0.97 23.70 -18.43
C TYR A 77 0.14 24.57 -19.01
N MET A 78 1.30 23.98 -19.35
CA MET A 78 2.42 24.73 -19.95
C MET A 78 2.05 25.39 -21.28
N LEU A 79 1.11 24.82 -22.03
CA LEU A 79 0.61 25.35 -23.30
C LEU A 79 -0.56 26.34 -23.14
N ASN A 80 -0.96 26.69 -21.92
CA ASN A 80 -2.12 27.56 -21.62
C ASN A 80 -3.43 27.09 -22.29
N MET A 81 -3.64 25.77 -22.38
CA MET A 81 -4.90 25.23 -22.91
C MET A 81 -6.05 25.57 -21.97
N LYS A 82 -7.19 26.02 -22.51
CA LYS A 82 -8.39 26.38 -21.72
C LYS A 82 -8.99 25.16 -21.02
N GLU A 83 -8.79 23.98 -21.56
CA GLU A 83 -9.34 22.71 -21.10
C GLU A 83 -8.58 22.11 -19.90
N TYR A 84 -7.50 22.76 -19.42
CA TYR A 84 -6.72 22.27 -18.28
C TYR A 84 -7.58 21.97 -17.03
N GLY A 85 -8.57 22.81 -16.75
CA GLY A 85 -9.48 22.59 -15.62
C GLY A 85 -10.27 21.29 -15.71
N LEU A 86 -10.73 20.93 -16.92
CA LEU A 86 -11.42 19.66 -17.17
C LEU A 86 -10.48 18.47 -16.95
N MET A 87 -9.21 18.58 -17.34
CA MET A 87 -8.22 17.51 -17.13
C MET A 87 -7.97 17.26 -15.63
N TRP A 88 -7.90 18.31 -14.82
CA TRP A 88 -7.76 18.17 -13.38
C TRP A 88 -8.96 17.43 -12.76
N ASP A 89 -10.18 17.74 -13.21
CA ASP A 89 -11.39 17.03 -12.74
C ASP A 89 -11.37 15.53 -13.11
N VAL A 90 -10.88 15.20 -14.31
CA VAL A 90 -10.70 13.82 -14.78
C VAL A 90 -9.68 13.07 -13.91
N GLU A 91 -8.53 13.67 -13.61
CA GLU A 91 -7.52 13.07 -12.72
C GLU A 91 -8.09 12.75 -11.34
N GLN A 92 -8.84 13.70 -10.78
CA GLN A 92 -9.45 13.53 -9.46
C GLN A 92 -10.54 12.47 -9.47
N ALA A 93 -11.37 12.42 -10.52
CA ALA A 93 -12.37 11.38 -10.70
C ALA A 93 -11.72 10.00 -10.83
N PHE A 94 -10.67 9.87 -11.66
CA PHE A 94 -9.92 8.63 -11.82
C PHE A 94 -9.33 8.16 -10.48
N ASN A 95 -8.67 9.05 -9.73
CA ASN A 95 -8.10 8.71 -8.42
C ASN A 95 -9.15 8.20 -7.43
N ARG A 96 -10.30 8.88 -7.37
CA ARG A 96 -11.43 8.45 -6.51
C ARG A 96 -11.92 7.06 -6.89
N HIS A 97 -12.04 6.77 -8.18
CA HIS A 97 -12.49 5.46 -8.65
C HIS A 97 -11.47 4.35 -8.39
N CYS A 98 -10.18 4.58 -8.68
CA CYS A 98 -9.11 3.64 -8.33
C CYS A 98 -9.13 3.34 -6.83
N THR A 99 -9.15 4.37 -5.98
CA THR A 99 -9.22 4.19 -4.51
C THR A 99 -10.42 3.35 -4.08
N ARG A 100 -11.58 3.55 -4.73
CA ARG A 100 -12.80 2.78 -4.42
C ARG A 100 -12.67 1.32 -4.85
N ILE A 101 -12.12 1.06 -6.04
CA ILE A 101 -11.86 -0.29 -6.55
C ILE A 101 -10.87 -1.02 -5.63
N MET A 102 -9.75 -0.39 -5.29
CA MET A 102 -8.74 -0.96 -4.39
C MET A 102 -9.34 -1.32 -3.03
N LYS A 103 -10.16 -0.43 -2.44
CA LYS A 103 -10.88 -0.73 -1.18
C LYS A 103 -11.87 -1.89 -1.30
N LEU A 104 -12.53 -2.03 -2.44
CA LEU A 104 -13.45 -3.14 -2.68
C LEU A 104 -12.70 -4.46 -2.81
N MET A 105 -11.57 -4.48 -3.52
CA MET A 105 -10.72 -5.69 -3.61
C MET A 105 -10.22 -6.15 -2.26
N LEU A 106 -9.78 -5.21 -1.40
CA LEU A 106 -9.39 -5.52 -0.01
C LEU A 106 -10.53 -6.15 0.79
N ARG A 107 -11.78 -5.68 0.60
CA ARG A 107 -12.95 -6.21 1.30
C ARG A 107 -13.39 -7.57 0.78
N LEU A 108 -13.30 -7.76 -0.54
CA LEU A 108 -13.70 -8.99 -1.21
C LEU A 108 -12.64 -10.10 -1.07
N LYS A 109 -11.48 -9.81 -0.45
CA LYS A 109 -10.34 -10.71 -0.36
C LYS A 109 -10.04 -11.37 -1.70
N ILE A 110 -10.06 -10.58 -2.78
CA ILE A 110 -9.67 -11.10 -4.09
C ILE A 110 -8.17 -11.38 -3.99
N THR A 111 -7.91 -12.66 -3.79
CA THR A 111 -6.63 -13.39 -3.67
C THR A 111 -5.94 -13.51 -5.00
#